data_AF-A0A2G4FWJ7-F1
#
_entry.id   AF-A0A2G4FWJ7-F1
#
_cell.length_a   1.000
_cell.length_b   1.000
_cell.length_c   1.000
_cell.angle_alpha   90.00
_cell.angle_beta   90.00
_cell.angle_gamma   90.00
#
_symmetry.space_group_name_H-M   'P 1'
#
loop_
_entity.id
_entity.type
_entity.pdbx_description
1 polymer ?
#
loop_
_entity_poly.entity_id
_entity_poly.type
_entity_poly.pdbx_seq_one_letter_code
_entity_poly.pdbx_strand_id
1 'polypeptide(L)'
;MSTRVLLPRTQPLTTWTISAVTRLNVSGAAMPAGVSDEQRVDTRALVSMSFERTATGALRGSGQVDSFTVRSSIADSPTPAPLTAAAPSRVSLLLIDAFIDTSSLRVVARPPLANECDRSEVSAMQLARELLVRVPDGVGEGAQWRDSTVTLVCRSGVPLTVYTITHSTLATVSRETLVVRREMTTRLEGKGGSAFRAFDLVGTGSGSQRLEIAARTGILETLQGSSTLTMQLTERIPPGTPRSQQVLQRVELRAERQR
;
A
#
# COMPACT_ATOMS: atom_id res chain seq x y z
N MET A 1 37.18 2.11 -4.99
CA MET A 1 36.33 2.82 -5.97
C MET A 1 34.89 2.74 -5.48
N SER A 2 34.22 3.86 -5.23
CA SER A 2 32.81 3.88 -4.82
C SER A 2 31.94 3.62 -6.06
N THR A 3 31.34 2.44 -6.16
CA THR A 3 30.43 2.08 -7.26
C THR A 3 29.14 2.88 -7.10
N ARG A 4 28.98 3.93 -7.89
CA ARG A 4 27.74 4.70 -7.94
C ARG A 4 26.73 4.01 -8.85
N VAL A 5 25.48 3.96 -8.42
CA VAL A 5 24.38 3.38 -9.18
C VAL A 5 23.92 4.33 -10.27
N LEU A 6 23.81 3.81 -11.48
CA LEU A 6 23.17 4.44 -12.63
C LEU A 6 22.21 3.43 -13.23
N LEU A 7 20.93 3.58 -12.93
CA LEU A 7 19.90 2.68 -13.45
C LEU A 7 19.52 3.09 -14.88
N PRO A 8 19.11 2.14 -15.73
CA PRO A 8 18.61 2.46 -17.06
C PRO A 8 17.41 3.41 -17.00
N ARG A 9 17.29 4.22 -18.05
CA ARG A 9 16.17 5.15 -18.22
C ARG A 9 14.86 4.45 -18.54
N THR A 10 14.90 3.28 -19.15
CA THR A 10 13.70 2.53 -19.54
C THR A 10 13.69 1.18 -18.86
N GLN A 11 12.52 0.82 -18.36
CA GLN A 11 12.23 -0.50 -17.82
C GLN A 11 11.18 -1.13 -18.73
N PRO A 12 11.49 -2.28 -19.36
CA PRO A 12 10.55 -2.96 -20.23
C PRO A 12 9.30 -3.38 -19.45
N LEU A 13 8.22 -3.65 -20.18
CA LEU A 13 7.01 -4.24 -19.61
C LEU A 13 7.39 -5.48 -18.80
N THR A 14 7.08 -5.44 -17.52
CA THR A 14 7.40 -6.49 -16.56
C THR A 14 6.16 -6.82 -15.76
N THR A 15 5.98 -8.08 -15.40
CA THR A 15 4.83 -8.57 -14.64
C THR A 15 5.27 -8.99 -13.25
N TRP A 16 4.46 -8.65 -12.24
CA TRP A 16 4.67 -9.00 -10.84
C TRP A 16 3.43 -9.67 -10.27
N THR A 17 3.65 -10.69 -9.47
CA THR A 17 2.67 -11.09 -8.47
C THR A 17 2.92 -10.26 -7.23
N ILE A 18 1.90 -9.58 -6.73
CA ILE A 18 1.93 -8.91 -5.43
C ILE A 18 0.85 -9.46 -4.52
N SER A 19 1.17 -9.64 -3.25
CA SER A 19 0.24 -10.11 -2.24
C SER A 19 0.44 -9.39 -0.93
N ALA A 20 -0.64 -9.10 -0.22
CA ALA A 20 -0.59 -8.59 1.13
C ALA A 20 -1.54 -9.37 2.04
N VAL A 21 -1.04 -9.72 3.22
CA VAL A 21 -1.81 -10.30 4.32
C VAL A 21 -2.02 -9.21 5.35
N THR A 22 -3.26 -8.84 5.59
CA THR A 22 -3.65 -7.84 6.58
C THR A 22 -4.35 -8.52 7.74
N ARG A 23 -3.94 -8.21 8.97
CA ARG A 23 -4.62 -8.62 10.21
C ARG A 23 -5.11 -7.36 10.93
N LEU A 24 -6.38 -7.35 11.30
CA LEU A 24 -7.05 -6.24 11.96
C LEU A 24 -7.57 -6.71 13.31
N ASN A 25 -7.18 -6.00 14.37
CA ASN A 25 -7.72 -6.19 15.71
C ASN A 25 -8.45 -4.92 16.13
N VAL A 26 -9.72 -5.05 16.48
CA VAL A 26 -10.56 -3.93 16.95
C VAL A 26 -10.70 -3.97 18.47
N SER A 27 -10.55 -2.83 19.13
CA SER A 27 -10.76 -2.68 20.56
C SER A 27 -11.47 -1.36 20.89
N GLY A 28 -12.10 -1.25 22.07
CA GLY A 28 -12.69 0.00 22.56
C GLY A 28 -14.09 -0.14 23.15
N ALA A 29 -14.66 0.99 23.59
CA ALA A 29 -15.88 1.05 24.40
C ALA A 29 -17.17 0.58 23.69
N ALA A 30 -17.11 0.34 22.39
CA ALA A 30 -18.22 -0.17 21.59
C ALA A 30 -18.16 -1.69 21.34
N MET A 31 -17.11 -2.37 21.81
CA MET A 31 -16.97 -3.83 21.66
C MET A 31 -17.59 -4.55 22.87
N PRO A 32 -18.37 -5.62 22.66
CA PRO A 32 -18.79 -6.51 23.74
C PRO A 32 -17.57 -7.06 24.48
N ALA A 33 -17.63 -7.10 25.81
CA ALA A 33 -16.54 -7.64 26.63
C ALA A 33 -16.27 -9.12 26.23
N GLY A 34 -15.01 -9.43 25.89
CA GLY A 34 -14.57 -10.79 25.55
C GLY A 34 -14.57 -11.14 24.06
N VAL A 35 -14.96 -10.23 23.16
CA VAL A 35 -14.88 -10.45 21.70
C VAL A 35 -13.63 -9.77 21.15
N SER A 36 -12.64 -10.58 20.75
CA SER A 36 -11.54 -10.13 19.89
C SER A 36 -11.89 -10.48 18.46
N ASP A 37 -12.37 -9.51 17.69
CA ASP A 37 -12.65 -9.70 16.27
C ASP A 37 -11.33 -9.53 15.49
N GLU A 38 -10.54 -10.62 15.40
CA GLU A 38 -9.38 -10.66 14.51
C GLU A 38 -9.87 -10.96 13.10
N GLN A 39 -9.84 -9.93 12.25
CA GLN A 39 -10.14 -10.07 10.84
C GLN A 39 -8.84 -10.20 10.04
N ARG A 40 -8.77 -11.26 9.23
CA ARG A 40 -7.71 -11.47 8.25
C ARG A 40 -8.22 -11.13 6.86
N VAL A 41 -7.44 -10.34 6.11
CA VAL A 41 -7.70 -9.99 4.72
C VAL A 41 -6.47 -10.34 3.89
N ASP A 42 -6.62 -11.31 3.00
CA ASP A 42 -5.63 -11.70 2.02
C ASP A 42 -5.94 -11.03 0.68
N THR A 43 -4.97 -10.30 0.15
CA THR A 43 -5.08 -9.63 -1.14
C THR A 43 -3.98 -10.12 -2.07
N ARG A 44 -4.30 -10.28 -3.35
CA ARG A 44 -3.35 -10.66 -4.39
C ARG A 44 -3.68 -9.95 -5.69
N ALA A 45 -2.67 -9.48 -6.38
CA ALA A 45 -2.79 -8.93 -7.73
C ALA A 45 -1.69 -9.47 -8.66
N LEU A 46 -2.01 -9.54 -9.94
CA LEU A 46 -1.05 -9.67 -11.03
C LEU A 46 -0.99 -8.31 -11.73
N VAL A 47 0.17 -7.67 -11.73
CA VAL A 47 0.33 -6.30 -12.23
C VAL A 47 1.44 -6.30 -13.28
N SER A 48 1.16 -5.72 -14.44
CA SER A 48 2.11 -5.58 -15.54
C SER A 48 2.36 -4.10 -15.81
N MET A 49 3.60 -3.62 -15.72
CA MET A 49 3.95 -2.20 -15.94
C MET A 49 5.29 -2.04 -16.66
N SER A 50 5.41 -0.96 -17.42
CA SER A 50 6.67 -0.43 -17.95
C SER A 50 6.93 0.95 -17.36
N PHE A 51 8.20 1.32 -17.21
CA PHE A 51 8.59 2.61 -16.63
C PHE A 51 9.62 3.34 -17.47
N GLU A 52 9.51 4.66 -17.46
CA GLU A 52 10.52 5.62 -17.87
C GLU A 52 11.01 6.37 -16.63
N ARG A 53 12.33 6.40 -16.46
CA ARG A 53 13.05 7.05 -15.35
C ARG A 53 13.63 8.38 -15.82
N THR A 54 13.39 9.43 -15.05
CA THR A 54 14.03 10.73 -15.24
C THR A 54 15.43 10.74 -14.63
N ALA A 55 16.25 11.73 -14.98
CA ALA A 55 17.58 11.91 -14.38
C ALA A 55 17.57 12.17 -12.86
N THR A 56 16.41 12.52 -12.27
CA THR A 56 16.25 12.70 -10.81
C THR A 56 15.81 11.42 -10.10
N GLY A 57 15.72 10.30 -10.84
CA GLY A 57 15.23 9.02 -10.36
C GLY A 57 13.71 8.92 -10.25
N ALA A 58 12.96 9.94 -10.67
CA ALA A 58 11.51 9.87 -10.74
C ALA A 58 11.09 8.83 -11.79
N LEU A 59 9.97 8.15 -11.58
CA LEU A 59 9.43 7.18 -12.54
C LEU A 59 8.06 7.64 -13.05
N ARG A 60 7.86 7.48 -14.34
CA ARG A 60 6.55 7.53 -14.99
C ARG A 60 6.33 6.20 -15.68
N GLY A 61 5.18 5.59 -15.47
CA GLY A 61 4.88 4.29 -16.02
C GLY A 61 3.44 4.17 -16.46
N SER A 62 3.20 3.12 -17.23
CA SER A 62 1.88 2.72 -17.65
C SER A 62 1.79 1.21 -17.63
N GLY A 63 0.59 0.69 -17.38
CA GLY A 63 0.41 -0.74 -17.29
C GLY A 63 -1.02 -1.12 -17.00
N GLN A 64 -1.18 -2.30 -16.42
CA GLN A 64 -2.47 -2.87 -16.09
C GLN A 64 -2.41 -3.79 -14.88
N VAL A 65 -3.54 -3.90 -14.18
CA VAL A 65 -3.80 -4.98 -13.24
C VAL A 65 -4.59 -6.06 -13.98
N ASP A 66 -3.94 -7.20 -14.23
CA ASP A 66 -4.47 -8.34 -14.98
C ASP A 66 -5.46 -9.15 -14.14
N SER A 67 -5.20 -9.26 -12.84
CA SER A 67 -6.10 -9.90 -11.90
C SER A 67 -5.94 -9.30 -10.51
N PHE A 68 -7.03 -9.30 -9.75
CA PHE A 68 -7.06 -8.90 -8.35
C PHE A 68 -8.03 -9.81 -7.60
N THR A 69 -7.67 -10.19 -6.39
CA THR A 69 -8.54 -10.97 -5.50
C THR A 69 -8.39 -10.48 -4.07
N VAL A 70 -9.52 -10.33 -3.39
CA VAL A 70 -9.60 -10.09 -1.94
C VAL A 70 -10.31 -11.28 -1.30
N ARG A 71 -9.74 -11.81 -0.22
CA ARG A 71 -10.37 -12.84 0.62
C ARG A 71 -10.34 -12.36 2.06
N SER A 72 -11.48 -12.39 2.73
CA SER A 72 -11.59 -12.00 4.14
C SER A 72 -12.08 -13.17 4.98
N SER A 73 -11.50 -13.36 6.16
CA SER A 73 -11.96 -14.32 7.17
C SER A 73 -11.93 -13.68 8.55
N ILE A 74 -12.88 -14.06 9.40
CA ILE A 74 -12.97 -13.64 10.81
C ILE A 74 -12.62 -14.86 11.67
N ALA A 75 -11.73 -14.72 12.64
CA ALA A 75 -11.42 -15.79 13.58
C ALA A 75 -12.51 -15.87 14.67
N ASP A 76 -13.10 -17.06 14.83
CA ASP A 76 -14.03 -17.49 15.89
C ASP A 76 -15.27 -16.62 16.17
N SER A 77 -16.38 -16.94 15.47
CA SER A 77 -17.71 -16.75 16.05
C SER A 77 -18.28 -18.12 16.45
N PRO A 78 -18.60 -18.37 17.74
CA PRO A 78 -19.18 -19.64 18.19
C PRO A 78 -20.64 -19.84 17.76
N THR A 79 -21.20 -18.90 16.98
CA THR A 79 -22.54 -19.02 16.38
C THR A 79 -22.38 -18.93 14.87
N PRO A 80 -22.84 -19.91 14.06
CA PRO A 80 -22.79 -19.83 12.61
C PRO A 80 -23.87 -18.85 12.13
N ALA A 81 -23.66 -17.56 12.33
CA ALA A 81 -24.31 -16.55 11.52
C ALA A 81 -23.48 -16.45 10.23
N PRO A 82 -24.04 -16.77 9.04
CA PRO A 82 -23.32 -16.64 7.79
C PRO A 82 -23.18 -15.15 7.46
N LEU A 83 -22.20 -14.48 8.07
CA LEU A 83 -21.66 -13.26 7.50
C LEU A 83 -20.88 -13.71 6.28
N THR A 84 -21.56 -13.64 5.14
CA THR A 84 -21.06 -13.94 3.79
C THR A 84 -19.59 -13.58 3.70
N ALA A 85 -18.71 -14.60 3.64
CA ALA A 85 -17.36 -14.40 3.16
C ALA A 85 -17.49 -13.61 1.84
N ALA A 86 -17.01 -12.38 1.82
CA ALA A 86 -17.18 -11.52 0.65
C ALA A 86 -16.66 -12.30 -0.56
N ALA A 87 -17.53 -12.48 -1.56
CA ALA A 87 -17.15 -13.19 -2.78
C ALA A 87 -15.87 -12.53 -3.33
N PRO A 88 -14.90 -13.31 -3.81
CA PRO A 88 -13.64 -12.74 -4.28
C PRO A 88 -13.94 -11.72 -5.37
N SER A 89 -13.69 -10.43 -5.08
CA SER A 89 -13.81 -9.38 -6.07
C SER A 89 -12.72 -9.59 -7.11
N ARG A 90 -13.13 -10.00 -8.32
CA ARG A 90 -12.24 -10.06 -9.47
C ARG A 90 -12.41 -8.78 -10.26
N VAL A 91 -11.38 -7.97 -10.27
CA VAL A 91 -11.31 -6.82 -11.17
C VAL A 91 -10.90 -7.37 -12.54
N SER A 92 -11.74 -7.15 -13.55
CA SER A 92 -11.35 -7.30 -14.96
C SER A 92 -10.27 -6.26 -15.29
N LEU A 93 -9.36 -6.59 -16.20
CA LEU A 93 -8.27 -5.75 -16.72
C LEU A 93 -8.42 -4.25 -16.40
N LEU A 94 -7.63 -3.75 -15.44
CA LEU A 94 -7.63 -2.34 -15.06
C LEU A 94 -6.39 -1.65 -15.62
N LEU A 95 -6.55 -0.76 -16.59
CA LEU A 95 -5.44 0.04 -17.11
C LEU A 95 -5.06 1.12 -16.10
N ILE A 96 -3.78 1.32 -15.88
CA ILE A 96 -3.23 2.27 -14.92
C ILE A 96 -2.10 3.10 -15.51
N ASP A 97 -1.98 4.33 -15.04
CA ASP A 97 -0.78 5.16 -15.12
C ASP A 97 -0.16 5.29 -13.73
N ALA A 98 1.16 5.32 -13.67
CA ALA A 98 1.89 5.36 -12.41
C ALA A 98 2.96 6.45 -12.44
N PHE A 99 3.14 7.15 -11.31
CA PHE A 99 4.11 8.22 -11.16
C PHE A 99 4.69 8.24 -9.75
N ILE A 100 6.01 8.40 -9.63
CA ILE A 100 6.68 8.61 -8.35
C ILE A 100 7.83 9.61 -8.51
N ASP A 101 7.85 10.62 -7.64
CA ASP A 101 8.96 11.53 -7.43
C ASP A 101 9.30 11.63 -5.92
N THR A 102 10.02 12.68 -5.50
CA THR A 102 10.41 12.90 -4.09
C THR A 102 9.24 13.28 -3.16
N SER A 103 8.14 13.78 -3.73
CA SER A 103 7.02 14.44 -3.06
C SER A 103 5.67 13.74 -3.28
N SER A 104 5.56 12.98 -4.37
CA SER A 104 4.31 12.44 -4.86
C SER A 104 4.50 11.01 -5.35
N LEU A 105 3.50 10.18 -5.07
CA LEU A 105 3.46 8.78 -5.45
C LEU A 105 2.01 8.45 -5.79
N ARG A 106 1.73 8.17 -7.07
CA ARG A 106 0.38 8.06 -7.59
C ARG A 106 0.25 6.89 -8.55
N VAL A 107 -0.85 6.17 -8.45
CA VAL A 107 -1.35 5.22 -9.44
C VAL A 107 -2.78 5.62 -9.74
N VAL A 108 -3.10 5.82 -11.01
CA VAL A 108 -4.40 6.34 -11.46
C VAL A 108 -4.97 5.41 -12.52
N ALA A 109 -6.26 5.12 -12.44
CA ALA A 109 -6.96 4.30 -13.42
C ALA A 109 -7.17 5.05 -14.75
N ARG A 110 -7.23 4.29 -15.84
CA ARG A 110 -7.62 4.77 -17.17
C ARG A 110 -8.83 3.97 -17.69
N PRO A 111 -9.99 4.60 -17.93
CA PRO A 111 -10.31 5.99 -17.58
C PRO A 111 -10.34 6.21 -16.05
N PRO A 112 -10.26 7.45 -15.55
CA PRO A 112 -10.43 7.76 -14.14
C PRO A 112 -11.75 7.20 -13.61
N LEU A 113 -11.73 6.66 -12.39
CA LEU A 113 -12.93 6.05 -11.82
C LEU A 113 -13.85 7.14 -11.27
N ALA A 114 -15.13 7.06 -11.60
CA ALA A 114 -16.15 7.81 -10.88
C ALA A 114 -16.36 7.16 -9.50
N ASN A 115 -16.53 7.97 -8.45
CA ASN A 115 -16.74 7.51 -7.07
C ASN A 115 -15.68 6.49 -6.63
N GLU A 116 -14.40 6.84 -6.77
CA GLU A 116 -13.25 5.97 -6.48
C GLU A 116 -13.40 5.16 -5.18
N CYS A 117 -13.90 5.77 -4.11
CA CYS A 117 -14.00 5.09 -2.82
C CYS A 117 -15.03 3.96 -2.72
N ASP A 118 -15.92 3.84 -3.72
CA ASP A 118 -16.89 2.76 -3.82
C ASP A 118 -16.40 1.62 -4.74
N ARG A 119 -15.21 1.76 -5.33
CA ARG A 119 -14.67 0.85 -6.35
C ARG A 119 -13.57 -0.05 -5.78
N SER A 120 -13.72 -1.37 -5.97
CA SER A 120 -12.72 -2.38 -5.59
C SER A 120 -11.37 -2.20 -6.31
N GLU A 121 -11.41 -1.56 -7.47
CA GLU A 121 -10.28 -1.21 -8.32
C GLU A 121 -9.27 -0.31 -7.60
N VAL A 122 -9.70 0.50 -6.62
CA VAL A 122 -8.81 1.34 -5.82
C VAL A 122 -7.87 0.52 -4.95
N SER A 123 -8.33 -0.61 -4.40
CA SER A 123 -7.45 -1.52 -3.65
C SER A 123 -6.42 -2.19 -4.55
N ALA A 124 -6.80 -2.52 -5.79
CA ALA A 124 -5.86 -3.04 -6.79
C ALA A 124 -4.78 -2.01 -7.15
N MET A 125 -5.16 -0.74 -7.34
CA MET A 125 -4.21 0.36 -7.57
C MET A 125 -3.27 0.57 -6.38
N GLN A 126 -3.75 0.42 -5.15
CA GLN A 126 -2.90 0.50 -3.95
C GLN A 126 -1.85 -0.61 -3.89
N LEU A 127 -2.15 -1.82 -4.35
CA LEU A 127 -1.13 -2.86 -4.49
C LEU A 127 -0.14 -2.54 -5.60
N ALA A 128 -0.61 -2.14 -6.78
CA ALA A 128 0.28 -1.74 -7.89
C ALA A 128 1.25 -0.62 -7.48
N ARG A 129 0.78 0.28 -6.60
CA ARG A 129 1.55 1.38 -6.04
C ARG A 129 2.79 0.94 -5.26
N GLU A 130 2.74 -0.21 -4.59
CA GLU A 130 3.88 -0.73 -3.81
C GLU A 130 5.07 -1.15 -4.71
N LEU A 131 4.85 -1.34 -6.01
CA LEU A 131 5.88 -1.66 -6.99
C LEU A 131 6.67 -0.41 -7.44
N LEU A 132 6.23 0.80 -7.07
CA LEU A 132 6.92 2.05 -7.39
C LEU A 132 8.17 2.22 -6.52
N VAL A 133 9.34 2.05 -7.15
CA VAL A 133 10.63 2.09 -6.46
C VAL A 133 11.54 3.19 -7.02
N ARG A 134 11.64 4.28 -6.27
CA ARG A 134 12.60 5.35 -6.53
C ARG A 134 13.96 5.03 -5.91
N VAL A 135 14.99 4.97 -6.77
CA VAL A 135 16.41 4.98 -6.40
C VAL A 135 17.02 6.20 -7.12
N PRO A 136 17.53 7.21 -6.39
CA PRO A 136 18.16 8.37 -7.00
C PRO A 136 19.44 7.98 -7.76
N ASP A 137 19.75 8.68 -8.85
CA ASP A 137 20.99 8.44 -9.58
C ASP A 137 22.22 8.84 -8.75
N GLY A 138 23.32 8.12 -8.93
CA GLY A 138 24.60 8.44 -8.31
C GLY A 138 24.75 8.00 -6.85
N VAL A 139 23.73 7.38 -6.24
CA VAL A 139 23.82 6.82 -4.89
C VAL A 139 24.81 5.64 -4.88
N GLY A 140 25.63 5.57 -3.84
CA GLY A 140 26.53 4.44 -3.58
C GLY A 140 26.00 3.55 -2.47
N GLU A 141 26.66 2.42 -2.25
CA GLU A 141 26.38 1.58 -1.08
C GLU A 141 26.51 2.38 0.22
N GLY A 142 25.58 2.17 1.15
CA GLY A 142 25.43 2.92 2.40
C GLY A 142 24.73 4.27 2.26
N ALA A 143 24.48 4.76 1.05
CA ALA A 143 23.79 6.03 0.85
C ALA A 143 22.34 5.95 1.34
N GLN A 144 21.89 7.06 1.91
CA GLN A 144 20.54 7.21 2.44
C GLN A 144 19.82 8.36 1.74
N TRP A 145 18.52 8.19 1.52
CA TRP A 145 17.65 9.26 1.06
C TRP A 145 16.29 9.18 1.73
N ARG A 146 15.59 10.31 1.71
CA ARG A 146 14.28 10.46 2.31
C ARG A 146 13.29 10.93 1.26
N ASP A 147 12.20 10.20 1.14
CA ASP A 147 11.04 10.59 0.34
C ASP A 147 9.87 10.91 1.28
N SER A 148 9.04 11.88 0.91
CA SER A 148 7.82 12.24 1.65
C SER A 148 6.67 12.27 0.68
N THR A 149 5.68 11.42 0.90
CA THR A 149 4.58 11.22 -0.06
C THR A 149 3.25 11.47 0.62
N VAL A 150 2.31 12.04 -0.15
CA VAL A 150 0.91 12.19 0.24
C VAL A 150 0.06 11.42 -0.75
N THR A 151 -0.77 10.52 -0.25
CA THR A 151 -1.62 9.67 -1.08
C THR A 151 -3.04 9.65 -0.55
N LEU A 152 -4.00 9.50 -1.46
CA LEU A 152 -5.40 9.26 -1.10
C LEU A 152 -5.66 7.75 -1.16
N VAL A 153 -6.24 7.22 -0.09
CA VAL A 153 -6.59 5.81 0.08
C VAL A 153 -8.05 5.73 0.45
N CYS A 154 -8.83 4.95 -0.28
CA CYS A 154 -10.21 4.71 0.07
C CYS A 154 -10.35 3.45 0.93
N ARG A 155 -11.16 3.53 1.98
CA ARG A 155 -11.55 2.38 2.80
C ARG A 155 -13.03 2.43 3.11
N SER A 156 -13.78 1.45 2.63
CA SER A 156 -15.23 1.34 2.85
C SER A 156 -15.99 2.64 2.53
N GLY A 157 -15.70 3.26 1.38
CA GLY A 157 -16.31 4.55 0.99
C GLY A 157 -15.68 5.80 1.63
N VAL A 158 -14.75 5.63 2.59
CA VAL A 158 -14.12 6.76 3.30
C VAL A 158 -12.81 7.14 2.62
N PRO A 159 -12.65 8.39 2.14
CA PRO A 159 -11.37 8.88 1.66
C PRO A 159 -10.44 9.17 2.85
N LEU A 160 -9.25 8.58 2.82
CA LEU A 160 -8.21 8.75 3.82
C LEU A 160 -7.01 9.42 3.16
N THR A 161 -6.52 10.49 3.76
CA THR A 161 -5.24 11.10 3.39
C THR A 161 -4.13 10.43 4.18
N VAL A 162 -3.17 9.86 3.46
CA VAL A 162 -2.05 9.11 4.04
C VAL A 162 -0.75 9.85 3.73
N TYR A 163 -0.08 10.26 4.78
CA TYR A 163 1.24 10.90 4.76
C TYR A 163 2.28 9.84 5.12
N THR A 164 3.23 9.59 4.23
CA THR A 164 4.28 8.60 4.47
C THR A 164 5.65 9.23 4.28
N ILE A 165 6.50 9.11 5.30
CA ILE A 165 7.92 9.43 5.21
C ILE A 165 8.67 8.11 5.06
N THR A 166 9.47 7.98 4.01
CA THR A 166 10.27 6.78 3.74
C THR A 166 11.75 7.12 3.82
N HIS A 167 12.46 6.49 4.75
CA HIS A 167 13.91 6.51 4.84
C HIS A 167 14.45 5.28 4.11
N SER A 168 15.11 5.49 2.98
CA SER A 168 15.72 4.42 2.19
C SER A 168 17.22 4.39 2.41
N THR A 169 17.79 3.18 2.47
CA THR A 169 19.23 2.94 2.50
C THR A 169 19.58 1.95 1.40
N LEU A 170 20.56 2.27 0.56
CA LEU A 170 21.13 1.34 -0.41
C LEU A 170 22.11 0.42 0.33
N ALA A 171 21.63 -0.74 0.77
CA ALA A 171 22.36 -1.64 1.65
C ALA A 171 23.41 -2.48 0.92
N THR A 172 23.23 -2.77 -0.36
CA THR A 172 24.17 -3.59 -1.14
C THR A 172 24.16 -3.13 -2.59
N VAL A 173 25.35 -3.04 -3.19
CA VAL A 173 25.54 -2.78 -4.62
C VAL A 173 26.40 -3.89 -5.22
N SER A 174 25.80 -4.75 -6.04
CA SER A 174 26.52 -5.73 -6.86
C SER A 174 26.30 -5.47 -8.35
N ARG A 175 27.00 -6.23 -9.20
CA ARG A 175 26.81 -6.16 -10.66
C ARG A 175 25.42 -6.65 -11.09
N GLU A 176 24.77 -7.45 -10.26
CA GLU A 176 23.51 -8.11 -10.61
C GLU A 176 22.33 -7.55 -9.83
N THR A 177 22.55 -7.17 -8.57
CA THR A 177 21.49 -6.84 -7.62
C THR A 177 21.84 -5.61 -6.80
N LEU A 178 20.86 -4.74 -6.63
CA LEU A 178 20.84 -3.68 -5.65
C LEU A 178 19.86 -4.06 -4.55
N VAL A 179 20.26 -3.88 -3.30
CA VAL A 179 19.38 -4.10 -2.15
C VAL A 179 19.05 -2.77 -1.51
N VAL A 180 17.77 -2.41 -1.49
CA VAL A 180 17.29 -1.22 -0.79
C VAL A 180 16.52 -1.67 0.45
N ARG A 181 16.86 -1.07 1.60
CA ARG A 181 16.07 -1.18 2.83
C ARG A 181 15.30 0.11 3.04
N ARG A 182 14.03 0.01 3.41
CA ARG A 182 13.17 1.15 3.71
C ARG A 182 12.64 1.02 5.12
N GLU A 183 12.64 2.14 5.83
CA GLU A 183 11.91 2.35 7.07
C GLU A 183 10.89 3.46 6.81
N MET A 184 9.63 3.23 7.17
CA MET A 184 8.52 4.11 6.86
C MET A 184 7.81 4.51 8.14
N THR A 185 7.45 5.79 8.22
CA THR A 185 6.47 6.28 9.19
C THR A 185 5.25 6.80 8.44
N THR A 186 4.08 6.45 8.94
CA THR A 186 2.80 6.79 8.30
C THR A 186 1.93 7.54 9.29
N ARG A 187 1.31 8.61 8.81
CA ARG A 187 0.18 9.28 9.47
C ARG A 187 -1.01 9.21 8.53
N LEU A 188 -2.17 8.90 9.09
CA LEU A 188 -3.42 8.81 8.37
C LEU A 188 -4.46 9.73 8.99
N GLU A 189 -5.23 10.39 8.14
CA GLU A 189 -6.37 11.22 8.52
C GLU A 189 -7.55 10.90 7.60
N GLY A 190 -8.74 10.82 8.16
CA GLY A 190 -9.97 10.61 7.41
C GLY A 190 -11.15 11.23 8.13
N LYS A 191 -12.14 11.65 7.34
CA LYS A 191 -13.43 12.10 7.85
C LYS A 191 -14.52 11.48 7.01
N GLY A 192 -15.62 11.13 7.65
CA GLY A 192 -16.79 10.63 6.95
C GLY A 192 -18.03 10.66 7.82
N GLY A 193 -19.13 10.16 7.26
CA GLY A 193 -20.40 10.09 7.96
C GLY A 193 -21.55 10.73 7.18
N SER A 194 -22.68 10.86 7.87
CA SER A 194 -23.91 11.49 7.40
C SER A 194 -24.28 12.68 8.30
N ALA A 195 -25.35 13.41 7.95
CA ALA A 195 -25.86 14.52 8.75
C ALA A 195 -26.17 14.16 10.23
N PHE A 196 -26.41 12.88 10.51
CA PHE A 196 -26.79 12.39 11.85
C PHE A 196 -25.68 11.64 12.58
N ARG A 197 -24.58 11.32 11.89
CA ARG A 197 -23.46 10.52 12.42
C ARG A 197 -22.19 10.92 11.69
N ALA A 198 -21.30 11.64 12.36
CA ALA A 198 -19.99 11.98 11.82
C ALA A 198 -18.90 11.14 12.49
N PHE A 199 -17.82 10.86 11.79
CA PHE A 199 -16.64 10.27 12.40
C PHE A 199 -15.34 10.91 11.88
N ASP A 200 -14.38 10.99 12.80
CA ASP A 200 -13.00 11.36 12.54
C ASP A 200 -12.14 10.09 12.69
N LEU A 201 -11.26 9.83 11.72
CA LEU A 201 -10.27 8.76 11.77
C LEU A 201 -8.88 9.39 11.78
N VAL A 202 -8.07 9.03 12.76
CA VAL A 202 -6.64 9.39 12.80
C VAL A 202 -5.82 8.14 13.01
N GLY A 203 -4.64 8.06 12.42
CA GLY A 203 -3.78 6.90 12.61
C GLY A 203 -2.31 7.23 12.50
N THR A 204 -1.50 6.41 13.16
CA THR A 204 -0.04 6.43 13.09
C THR A 204 0.48 5.02 12.91
N GLY A 205 1.51 4.88 12.09
CA GLY A 205 2.06 3.57 11.77
C GLY A 205 3.53 3.63 11.43
N SER A 206 4.15 2.46 11.44
CA SER A 206 5.52 2.24 11.02
C SER A 206 5.60 0.98 10.17
N GLY A 207 6.63 0.87 9.34
CA GLY A 207 6.88 -0.34 8.59
C GLY A 207 8.28 -0.38 8.01
N SER A 208 8.69 -1.58 7.62
CA SER A 208 9.97 -1.82 7.00
C SER A 208 9.79 -2.62 5.72
N GLN A 209 10.66 -2.37 4.73
CA GLN A 209 10.71 -3.13 3.48
C GLN A 209 12.15 -3.45 3.12
N ARG A 210 12.34 -4.61 2.50
CA ARG A 210 13.54 -5.03 1.77
C ARG A 210 13.15 -5.22 0.31
N LEU A 211 13.89 -4.56 -0.57
CA LEU A 211 13.70 -4.62 -2.01
C LEU A 211 14.97 -5.12 -2.67
N GLU A 212 14.83 -6.03 -3.61
CA GLU A 212 15.92 -6.50 -4.46
C GLU A 212 15.62 -6.07 -5.89
N ILE A 213 16.56 -5.34 -6.48
CA ILE A 213 16.40 -4.67 -7.77
C ILE A 213 17.51 -5.17 -8.69
N ALA A 214 17.18 -5.63 -9.89
CA ALA A 214 18.17 -6.01 -10.88
C ALA A 214 19.02 -4.78 -11.27
N ALA A 215 20.32 -4.81 -10.98
CA ALA A 215 21.21 -3.66 -11.17
C ALA A 215 21.31 -3.23 -12.65
N ARG A 216 21.18 -4.19 -13.58
CA ARG A 216 21.27 -3.95 -15.03
C ARG A 216 20.03 -3.31 -15.63
N THR A 217 18.85 -3.51 -15.03
CA THR A 217 17.56 -3.08 -15.61
C THR A 217 16.83 -2.07 -14.71
N GLY A 218 17.20 -1.99 -13.43
CA GLY A 218 16.47 -1.26 -12.40
C GLY A 218 15.11 -1.88 -12.05
N ILE A 219 14.79 -3.06 -12.57
CA ILE A 219 13.52 -3.76 -12.34
C ILE A 219 13.52 -4.29 -10.90
N LEU A 220 12.40 -4.09 -10.19
CA LEU A 220 12.15 -4.74 -8.92
C LEU A 220 12.02 -6.25 -9.14
N GLU A 221 12.91 -7.05 -8.55
CA GLU A 221 12.84 -8.51 -8.62
C GLU A 221 11.98 -9.06 -7.48
N THR A 222 12.27 -8.61 -6.25
CA THR A 222 11.51 -8.98 -5.06
C THR A 222 11.29 -7.81 -4.12
N LEU A 223 10.15 -7.81 -3.44
CA LEU A 223 9.83 -6.91 -2.33
C LEU A 223 9.28 -7.76 -1.19
N GLN A 224 9.79 -7.53 0.01
CA GLN A 224 9.23 -8.07 1.24
C GLN A 224 9.11 -6.95 2.25
N GLY A 225 7.98 -6.86 2.95
CA GLY A 225 7.78 -5.83 3.95
C GLY A 225 6.77 -6.19 5.01
N SER A 226 6.85 -5.45 6.11
CA SER A 226 5.86 -5.51 7.17
C SER A 226 5.53 -4.11 7.66
N SER A 227 4.29 -3.88 8.07
CA SER A 227 3.89 -2.61 8.68
C SER A 227 2.85 -2.82 9.77
N THR A 228 2.84 -1.89 10.71
CA THR A 228 1.81 -1.77 11.75
C THR A 228 1.22 -0.38 11.68
N LEU A 229 -0.11 -0.28 11.74
CA LEU A 229 -0.85 0.97 11.73
C LEU A 229 -1.90 0.91 12.85
N THR A 230 -1.81 1.86 13.78
CA THR A 230 -2.82 2.06 14.81
C THR A 230 -3.73 3.20 14.39
N MET A 231 -5.03 2.95 14.35
CA MET A 231 -6.05 3.93 14.00
C MET A 231 -7.00 4.14 15.16
N GLN A 232 -7.44 5.38 15.35
CA GLN A 232 -8.46 5.78 16.29
C GLN A 232 -9.63 6.35 15.50
N LEU A 233 -10.77 5.67 15.60
CA LEU A 233 -12.05 6.11 15.06
C LEU A 233 -12.83 6.78 16.19
N THR A 234 -13.15 8.06 16.01
CA THR A 234 -14.01 8.83 16.93
C THR A 234 -15.30 9.15 16.23
N GLU A 235 -16.39 8.58 16.73
CA GLU A 235 -17.73 8.80 16.24
C GLU A 235 -18.45 9.86 17.09
N ARG A 236 -19.11 10.80 16.43
CA ARG A 236 -19.94 11.84 17.03
C ARG A 236 -21.40 11.62 16.60
N ILE A 237 -22.25 11.34 17.58
CA ILE A 237 -23.70 11.19 17.41
C ILE A 237 -24.37 12.27 18.27
N PRO A 238 -25.04 13.27 17.69
CA PRO A 238 -25.85 14.21 18.47
C PRO A 238 -27.16 13.54 18.95
N PRO A 239 -27.62 13.71 20.21
CA PRO A 239 -26.98 14.30 21.39
C PRO A 239 -26.44 13.18 22.31
N GLY A 240 -25.25 12.65 22.01
CA GLY A 240 -24.65 11.54 22.75
C GLY A 240 -23.16 11.73 22.98
N THR A 241 -22.61 10.99 23.96
CA THR A 241 -21.17 10.94 24.22
C THR A 241 -20.43 10.36 23.01
N PRO A 242 -19.33 10.99 22.55
CA PRO A 242 -18.52 10.44 21.47
C PRO A 242 -18.07 9.00 21.77
N ARG A 243 -18.16 8.14 20.76
CA ARG A 243 -17.72 6.75 20.87
C ARG A 243 -16.37 6.60 20.19
N SER A 244 -15.44 5.97 20.89
CA SER A 244 -14.07 5.80 20.44
C SER A 244 -13.75 4.32 20.26
N GLN A 245 -13.21 3.98 19.09
CA GLN A 245 -12.69 2.66 18.77
C GLN A 245 -11.25 2.77 18.30
N GLN A 246 -10.45 1.77 18.64
CA GLN A 246 -9.08 1.64 18.19
C GLN A 246 -8.99 0.41 17.28
N VAL A 247 -8.29 0.56 16.16
CA VAL A 247 -8.02 -0.52 15.20
C VAL A 247 -6.52 -0.65 15.05
N LEU A 248 -5.99 -1.81 15.42
CA LEU A 248 -4.61 -2.18 15.17
C LEU A 248 -4.55 -3.02 13.90
N GLN A 249 -3.87 -2.51 12.90
CA GLN A 249 -3.61 -3.20 11.64
C GLN A 249 -2.16 -3.66 11.57
N ARG A 250 -1.95 -4.91 11.17
CA ARG A 250 -0.64 -5.44 10.77
C ARG A 250 -0.71 -5.92 9.33
N VAL A 251 0.29 -5.57 8.51
CA VAL A 251 0.36 -5.97 7.11
C VAL A 251 1.68 -6.67 6.85
N GLU A 252 1.64 -7.78 6.14
CA GLU A 252 2.80 -8.43 5.53
C GLU A 252 2.64 -8.33 4.02
N LEU A 253 3.64 -7.77 3.34
CA LEU A 253 3.62 -7.47 1.91
C LEU A 253 4.71 -8.26 1.20
N ARG A 254 4.38 -8.86 0.06
CA ARG A 254 5.33 -9.51 -0.84
C ARG A 254 5.04 -9.17 -2.29
N ALA A 255 6.07 -8.87 -3.06
CA ALA A 255 5.99 -8.81 -4.52
C ALA A 255 7.14 -9.56 -5.16
N GLU A 256 6.86 -10.25 -6.27
CA GLU A 256 7.85 -11.06 -6.99
C GLU A 256 7.61 -10.93 -8.49
N ARG A 257 8.70 -10.68 -9.22
CA ARG A 257 8.69 -10.64 -10.68
C ARG A 257 8.34 -12.02 -11.24
N GLN A 258 7.43 -12.06 -12.21
CA GLN A 258 7.15 -13.25 -13.00
C GLN A 258 8.24 -13.43 -14.08
N ARG A 259 8.68 -14.67 -14.27
CA ARG A 259 9.67 -15.04 -15.28
C ARG A 259 9.01 -15.31 -16.63
#